data_AF-A0A5B7DBJ0-F1
#
_entry.id   AF-A0A5B7DBJ0-F1
#
_cell.length_a   1.000
_cell.length_b   1.000
_cell.length_c   1.000
_cell.angle_alpha   90.00
_cell.angle_beta   90.00
_cell.angle_gamma   90.00
#
_symmetry.space_group_name_H-M   'P 1'
#
loop_
_entity.id
_entity.type
_entity.pdbx_description
1 polymer ?
#
loop_
_entity_poly.entity_id
_entity_poly.type
_entity_poly.pdbx_seq_one_letter_code
_entity_poly.pdbx_strand_id
1 'polypeptide(L)' 'MWYNIIPSFAITTGVLAVPAVFIAGLHKLVYDNFYERDLQYPHQRNLYLRDGRISGSPWKIVGLEGIPDENEAKE' A
#
# COMPACT_ATOMS: atom_id res chain seq x y z
N MET A 1 -37.48 -14.51 -19.53
CA MET A 1 -36.47 -15.61 -19.57
C MET A 1 -35.43 -15.34 -18.49
N TRP A 2 -34.82 -16.38 -17.94
CA TRP A 2 -33.99 -16.29 -16.71
C TRP A 2 -32.81 -15.31 -16.84
N TYR A 3 -32.31 -15.11 -18.05
CA TYR A 3 -31.18 -14.21 -18.34
C TYR A 3 -31.50 -12.71 -18.16
N ASN A 4 -32.76 -12.32 -17.99
CA ASN A 4 -33.11 -10.90 -17.78
C ASN A 4 -32.57 -10.33 -16.46
N ILE A 5 -32.12 -11.20 -15.54
CA ILE A 5 -31.45 -10.79 -14.30
C ILE A 5 -29.99 -10.36 -14.51
N ILE A 6 -29.36 -10.85 -15.58
CA ILE A 6 -27.92 -10.67 -15.83
C ILE A 6 -27.53 -9.18 -15.90
N PRO A 7 -28.27 -8.29 -16.58
CA PRO A 7 -27.93 -6.86 -16.59
C PRO A 7 -27.94 -6.24 -15.20
N SER A 8 -28.98 -6.47 -14.39
CA SER A 8 -29.07 -5.93 -13.03
C SER A 8 -27.98 -6.49 -12.11
N PHE A 9 -27.66 -7.77 -12.25
CA PHE A 9 -26.58 -8.41 -11.52
C PHE A 9 -25.20 -7.83 -11.90
N ALA A 10 -24.96 -7.62 -13.20
CA ALA A 10 -23.72 -7.05 -13.71
C ALA A 10 -23.51 -5.62 -13.23
N ILE A 11 -24.56 -4.78 -13.27
CA ILE A 11 -24.50 -3.40 -12.75
C ILE A 11 -24.18 -3.40 -11.26
N THR A 12 -24.89 -4.22 -10.48
CA THR A 12 -24.69 -4.28 -9.02
C THR A 12 -23.27 -4.72 -8.67
N THR A 13 -22.78 -5.77 -9.34
CA THR A 13 -21.42 -6.29 -9.13
C THR A 13 -20.37 -5.28 -9.56
N GLY A 14 -20.58 -4.63 -10.71
CA GLY A 14 -19.69 -3.58 -11.22
C GLY A 14 -19.57 -2.42 -10.25
N VAL A 15 -20.70 -1.89 -9.76
CA VAL A 15 -20.72 -0.78 -8.81
C VAL A 15 -20.04 -1.15 -7.48
N LEU A 16 -20.21 -2.38 -7.00
CA LEU A 16 -19.54 -2.83 -5.77
C LEU A 16 -18.04 -3.08 -5.95
N ALA A 17 -17.61 -3.49 -7.15
CA ALA A 17 -16.20 -3.74 -7.45
C ALA A 17 -15.39 -2.45 -7.69
N VAL A 18 -16.02 -1.41 -8.26
CA VAL A 18 -15.34 -0.15 -8.62
C VAL A 18 -14.60 0.50 -7.43
N PRO A 19 -15.19 0.68 -6.24
CA PRO A 19 -14.49 1.29 -5.11
C PRO A 19 -13.20 0.56 -4.71
N ALA A 20 -13.20 -0.77 -4.72
CA ALA A 20 -12.03 -1.56 -4.33
C ALA A 20 -10.85 -1.34 -5.29
N VAL A 21 -11.11 -1.41 -6.60
CA VAL A 21 -10.08 -1.19 -7.62
C VAL A 21 -9.63 0.27 -7.65
N PHE A 22 -10.58 1.19 -7.48
CA PHE A 22 -10.32 2.63 -7.48
C PHE A 22 -9.40 3.05 -6.32
N ILE A 23 -9.69 2.61 -5.09
CA ILE A 23 -8.86 2.91 -3.91
C ILE A 23 -7.46 2.35 -4.08
N ALA A 24 -7.34 1.12 -4.57
CA ALA A 24 -6.03 0.52 -4.74
C ALA A 24 -5.19 1.20 -5.85
N GLY A 25 -5.85 1.70 -6.90
CA GLY A 25 -5.23 2.59 -7.89
C GLY A 25 -4.78 3.93 -7.29
N LEU A 26 -5.60 4.54 -6.43
CA LEU A 26 -5.24 5.76 -5.70
C LEU A 26 -4.06 5.53 -4.76
N HIS A 27 -4.02 4.43 -4.03
CA HIS A 27 -2.90 4.08 -3.15
C HIS A 27 -1.61 3.96 -3.94
N LYS A 28 -1.65 3.29 -5.11
CA LYS A 28 -0.48 3.21 -5.98
C LYS A 28 -0.02 4.59 -6.46
N LEU A 29 -0.94 5.51 -6.72
CA LEU A 29 -0.59 6.87 -7.15
C LEU A 29 0.03 7.70 -6.03
N VAL A 30 -0.50 7.61 -4.80
CA VAL A 30 -0.08 8.47 -3.68
C VAL A 30 1.13 7.89 -2.93
N TYR A 31 1.19 6.57 -2.76
CA TYR A 31 2.16 5.87 -1.92
C TYR A 31 3.13 4.99 -2.71
N ASP A 32 3.01 4.93 -4.04
CA ASP A 32 3.73 3.99 -4.91
C ASP A 32 3.53 2.51 -4.51
N ASN A 33 2.47 2.23 -3.75
CA ASN A 33 2.13 0.90 -3.29
C ASN A 33 0.62 0.68 -3.40
N PHE A 34 0.22 -0.49 -3.88
CA PHE A 34 -1.19 -0.86 -4.04
C PHE A 34 -1.87 -1.15 -2.70
N TYR A 35 -1.08 -1.56 -1.70
CA TYR A 35 -1.55 -1.97 -0.39
C TYR A 35 -1.26 -0.90 0.66
N GLU A 36 -2.20 -0.72 1.57
CA GLU A 36 -1.99 0.08 2.78
C GLU A 36 -1.33 -0.79 3.87
N ARG A 37 -0.47 -0.18 4.69
CA ARG A 37 0.13 -0.85 5.84
C ARG A 37 -0.88 -0.94 6.97
N ASP A 38 -0.96 -2.13 7.57
CA ASP A 38 -1.73 -2.33 8.78
C ASP A 38 -1.12 -1.57 9.96
N LEU A 39 -1.97 -0.86 10.69
CA LEU A 39 -1.64 -0.04 11.86
C LEU A 39 -2.49 -0.43 13.08
N GLN A 40 -3.20 -1.57 13.03
CA GLN A 40 -4.07 -1.99 14.12
C GLN A 40 -3.29 -2.13 15.44
N TYR A 41 -2.10 -2.73 15.40
CA TYR A 41 -1.33 -3.03 16.60
C TYR A 41 -0.25 -1.98 16.91
N PRO A 42 0.07 -1.73 18.20
CA PRO A 42 1.09 -0.74 18.59
C PRO A 42 2.47 -0.99 17.96
N HIS A 43 2.88 -2.25 17.84
CA HIS A 43 4.16 -2.61 17.24
C HIS A 43 4.24 -2.19 15.77
N GLN A 44 3.17 -2.37 15.00
CA GLN A 44 3.11 -1.96 13.58
C GLN A 44 3.19 -0.43 13.45
N ARG A 45 2.50 0.31 14.33
CA ARG A 45 2.58 1.78 14.36
C ARG A 45 3.99 2.26 14.67
N ASN A 46 4.66 1.64 15.63
CA ASN A 46 6.05 1.97 15.96
C ASN A 46 6.98 1.73 14.77
N LEU A 47 6.80 0.62 14.04
CA LEU A 47 7.57 0.33 12.83
C LEU A 47 7.25 1.31 11.70
N TYR A 48 5.98 1.67 11.49
CA TYR A 48 5.56 2.68 10.51
C TYR A 48 6.23 4.04 10.77
N LEU A 49 6.22 4.49 12.02
CA LEU A 49 6.87 5.75 12.41
C LEU A 49 8.40 5.66 12.28
N ARG A 50 9.00 4.51 12.62
CA ARG A 50 10.45 4.27 12.41
C ARG A 50 10.80 4.41 10.94
N ASP A 51 10.06 3.77 10.05
CA ASP A 51 10.34 3.78 8.62
C ASP A 51 10.23 5.22 8.07
N GLY A 52 9.21 5.98 8.51
CA GLY A 52 9.10 7.41 8.18
C GLY A 52 10.28 8.27 8.68
N ARG A 53 10.90 7.94 9.82
CA ARG A 53 12.09 8.66 10.33
C ARG A 53 13.37 8.33 9.55
N ILE A 54 13.51 7.09 9.09
CA ILE A 54 14.72 6.63 8.38
C ILE A 54 14.71 7.12 6.93
N SER A 55 13.59 6.94 6.22
CA SER A 55 13.52 7.19 4.77
C SER A 55 12.78 8.48 4.39
N GLY A 56 12.20 9.18 5.36
CA GLY A 56 11.33 10.35 5.15
C GLY A 56 9.89 10.00 4.75
N SER A 57 9.61 8.75 4.36
CA SER A 57 8.28 8.27 4.00
C SER A 57 8.12 6.78 4.36
N PRO A 58 7.09 6.40 5.14
CA PRO A 58 6.87 5.00 5.54
C PRO A 58 6.61 4.03 4.38
N TRP A 59 6.36 4.56 3.18
CA TRP A 59 6.13 3.81 1.95
C TRP A 59 7.40 3.60 1.13
N LYS A 60 8.48 4.32 1.44
CA LYS A 60 9.78 4.16 0.83
C LYS A 60 10.61 3.16 1.64
N ILE A 61 10.80 1.96 1.07
CA ILE A 61 11.62 0.91 1.66
C ILE A 61 13.10 1.26 1.46
N VAL A 62 13.89 1.12 2.53
CA VAL A 62 15.36 1.22 2.50
C VAL A 62 15.89 -0.18 2.75
N GLY A 63 16.59 -0.72 1.76
CA GLY A 63 17.26 -2.01 1.82
C GLY A 63 18.68 -1.90 2.36
N LEU A 64 19.54 -2.80 1.90
CA LEU A 64 20.95 -2.87 2.31
C LEU A 64 21.76 -1.68 1.80
N GLU A 65 21.28 -0.99 0.77
CA GLU A 65 21.89 0.22 0.24
C GLU A 65 21.91 1.40 1.22
N GLY A 66 21.11 1.33 2.30
CA GLY A 66 21.15 2.33 3.38
C GLY A 66 22.18 2.04 4.47
N ILE A 67 22.89 0.92 4.39
CA ILE A 67 23.91 0.53 5.35
C ILE A 67 25.28 0.88 4.77
N PRO A 68 26.11 1.70 5.47
CA PRO A 68 27.44 2.03 4.98
C PRO A 68 28.33 0.79 4.91
N ASP A 69 29.10 0.69 3.85
CA ASP A 69 30.06 -0.40 3.66
C ASP A 69 31.22 -0.29 4.67
N GLU A 70 31.87 -1.41 4.98
CA GLU A 70 32.94 -1.47 6.00
C GLU A 70 34.11 -0.51 5.77
N ASN A 71 34.31 -0.08 4.53
CA ASN A 71 35.36 0.86 4.14
C ASN A 71 34.93 2.32 4.35
N GLU A 72 33.63 2.63 4.25
CA GLU A 72 33.07 3.97 4.45
C GLU A 72 32.75 4.24 5.93
N ALA A 73 32.52 3.19 6.73
CA ALA A 73 32.23 3.30 8.16
C ALA A 73 33.47 3.58 9.04
N LYS A 74 34.69 3.54 8.47
CA LYS A 74 35.96 3.71 9.17
C LYS A 74 36.61 5.09 8.98
N GLU A 75 36.07 5.92 8.08
CA GLU A 75 36.43 7.35 7.95
C GLU A 75 35.58 8.21 8.89
#